data_AF-A0A968GS37-F1
#
_entry.id   AF-A0A968GS37-F1
#
_cell.length_a   1.000
_cell.length_b   1.000
_cell.length_c   1.000
_cell.angle_alpha   90.00
_cell.angle_beta   90.00
_cell.angle_gamma   90.00
#
_symmetry.space_group_name_H-M   'P 1'
#
loop_
_entity.id
_entity.type
_entity.pdbx_description
1 polymer ?
#
loop_
_entity_poly.entity_id
_entity_poly.type
_entity_poly.pdbx_seq_one_letter_code
_entity_poly.pdbx_strand_id
1 'polypeptide(L)' 'MDDKKYWIGFNLIKGIGAVRMQGLVAYFGELESVWRASPTDLAEAGLGSKVIERVVKARETVDLDKVWEKIEKQGI' A
#
# COMPACT_ATOMS: atom_id res chain seq x y z
N MET A 1 15.32 2.40 -1.04
CA MET A 1 15.03 1.49 0.10
C MET A 1 13.59 1.69 0.56
N ASP A 2 12.71 2.04 -0.38
CA ASP A 2 11.44 2.68 -0.11
C ASP A 2 10.28 1.71 -0.27
N ASP A 3 10.46 0.63 -1.04
CA ASP A 3 9.48 -0.44 -1.21
C ASP A 3 8.99 -1.03 0.11
N LYS A 4 9.87 -1.11 1.13
CA LYS A 4 9.49 -1.65 2.45
C LYS A 4 8.40 -0.82 3.13
N LYS A 5 8.43 0.51 3.03
CA LYS A 5 7.44 1.38 3.69
C LYS A 5 6.05 1.20 3.06
N TYR A 6 6.02 1.07 1.73
CA TYR A 6 4.80 0.77 0.98
C TYR A 6 4.30 -0.64 1.29
N TRP A 7 5.20 -1.60 1.45
CA TRP A 7 4.87 -2.97 1.82
C TRP A 7 4.21 -3.04 3.20
N ILE A 8 4.74 -2.28 4.18
CA ILE A 8 4.15 -2.14 5.51
C ILE A 8 2.77 -1.48 5.42
N GLY A 9 2.64 -0.38 4.68
CA GLY A 9 1.36 0.31 4.47
C GLY A 9 0.27 -0.61 3.93
N PHE A 10 0.61 -1.45 2.95
CA PHE A 10 -0.32 -2.44 2.40
C PHE A 10 -0.62 -3.59 3.35
N ASN A 11 0.35 -4.04 4.16
CA ASN A 11 0.10 -5.08 5.17
C ASN A 11 -0.87 -4.62 6.27
N LEU A 12 -0.94 -3.31 6.55
CA LEU A 12 -1.93 -2.75 7.47
C LEU A 12 -3.36 -2.80 6.90
N ILE A 13 -3.50 -2.93 5.59
CA ILE A 13 -4.80 -2.96 4.90
C ILE A 13 -5.36 -4.37 4.92
N LYS A 14 -6.36 -4.60 5.78
CA LYS A 14 -7.12 -5.86 5.78
C LYS A 14 -7.72 -6.12 4.38
N GLY A 15 -7.44 -7.28 3.80
CA GLY A 15 -7.96 -7.71 2.50
C GLY A 15 -6.94 -7.68 1.37
N ILE A 16 -5.78 -7.05 1.58
CA ILE A 16 -4.62 -7.14 0.69
C ILE A 16 -3.63 -8.14 1.28
N GLY A 17 -3.64 -9.35 0.75
CA GLY A 17 -2.63 -10.37 1.07
C GLY A 17 -1.48 -10.35 0.05
N ALA A 18 -0.43 -11.12 0.32
CA ALA A 18 0.76 -11.23 -0.52
C ALA A 18 0.42 -11.48 -2.00
N VAL A 19 -0.54 -12.36 -2.30
CA VAL A 19 -0.92 -12.69 -3.69
C VAL A 19 -1.49 -11.49 -4.44
N ARG A 20 -2.44 -10.76 -3.85
CA ARG A 20 -3.03 -9.56 -4.49
C ARG A 20 -2.00 -8.46 -4.65
N MET A 21 -1.14 -8.30 -3.66
CA MET A 21 -0.07 -7.32 -3.72
C MET A 21 0.93 -7.67 -4.82
N GLN A 22 1.32 -8.94 -4.97
CA GLN A 22 2.18 -9.38 -6.08
C GLN A 22 1.52 -9.14 -7.44
N GLY A 23 0.21 -9.38 -7.57
CA GLY A 23 -0.53 -9.06 -8.80
C GLY A 23 -0.52 -7.58 -9.13
N LEU A 24 -0.70 -6.73 -8.12
CA LEU A 24 -0.59 -5.28 -8.28
C LEU A 24 0.83 -4.86 -8.68
N VAL A 25 1.86 -5.38 -8.02
CA VAL A 25 3.26 -5.08 -8.38
C VAL A 25 3.57 -5.57 -9.80
N ALA A 26 3.03 -6.72 -10.22
CA ALA A 26 3.19 -7.19 -11.59
C ALA A 26 2.50 -6.27 -12.62
N TYR A 27 1.39 -5.62 -12.25
CA TYR A 27 0.68 -4.66 -13.11
C TYR A 27 1.36 -3.29 -13.16
N PHE A 28 1.74 -2.75 -12.00
CA PHE A 28 2.30 -1.39 -11.86
C PHE A 28 3.84 -1.33 -11.87
N GLY A 29 4.51 -2.49 -11.89
CA GLY A 29 5.96 -2.64 -11.84
C GLY A 29 6.54 -2.62 -10.42
N GLU A 30 6.18 -1.61 -9.63
CA GLU A 30 6.77 -1.37 -8.31
C GLU A 30 5.74 -0.99 -7.24
N LEU A 31 6.06 -1.24 -5.97
CA LEU A 31 5.17 -1.01 -4.84
C LEU A 31 4.83 0.47 -4.63
N GLU A 32 5.77 1.37 -4.90
CA GLU A 32 5.53 2.82 -4.85
C GLU A 32 4.43 3.22 -5.84
N SER A 33 4.51 2.72 -7.09
CA SER A 33 3.51 2.98 -8.13
C SER A 33 2.14 2.46 -7.72
N VAL A 34 2.04 1.27 -7.12
CA VAL A 34 0.77 0.76 -6.59
C VAL A 34 0.24 1.67 -5.46
N TRP A 35 1.11 2.12 -4.56
CA TRP A 35 0.71 3.00 -3.46
C TRP A 35 0.33 4.41 -3.91
N ARG A 36 0.80 4.86 -5.07
CA ARG A 36 0.39 6.16 -5.65
C ARG A 36 -0.73 6.04 -6.69
N ALA A 37 -1.02 4.84 -7.19
CA ALA A 37 -2.03 4.58 -8.21
C ALA A 37 -3.42 5.11 -7.83
N SER A 38 -4.18 5.60 -8.80
CA SER A 38 -5.52 6.13 -8.57
C SER A 38 -6.51 5.00 -8.17
N PRO A 39 -7.63 5.33 -7.51
CA PRO A 39 -8.69 4.35 -7.24
C PRO A 39 -9.15 3.62 -8.51
N THR A 40 -9.22 4.34 -9.63
CA THR A 40 -9.58 3.80 -10.94
C THR A 40 -8.56 2.79 -11.44
N ASP A 41 -7.27 3.11 -11.40
CA ASP A 41 -6.20 2.20 -11.81
C ASP A 41 -6.17 0.93 -10.96
N LEU A 42 -6.42 1.05 -9.65
CA LEU A 42 -6.54 -0.10 -8.76
C LEU A 42 -7.75 -0.97 -9.15
N ALA A 43 -8.86 -0.37 -9.56
CA ALA A 43 -10.02 -1.12 -10.04
C ALA A 43 -9.70 -1.87 -11.35
N GLU A 44 -9.01 -1.21 -12.28
CA GLU A 44 -8.54 -1.80 -13.54
C GLU A 44 -7.58 -2.97 -13.29
N ALA A 45 -6.75 -2.87 -12.26
CA ALA A 45 -5.87 -3.97 -11.82
C ALA A 45 -6.61 -5.12 -11.10
N GLY A 46 -7.96 -5.07 -11.01
CA GLY A 46 -8.80 -6.11 -10.44
C GLY A 46 -9.01 -6.01 -8.92
N LEU A 47 -8.72 -4.86 -8.31
CA LEU A 47 -8.98 -4.65 -6.89
C LEU A 47 -10.46 -4.33 -6.65
N GLY A 48 -11.07 -4.99 -5.67
CA GLY A 48 -12.48 -4.72 -5.32
C GLY A 48 -12.65 -3.36 -4.66
N SER A 49 -13.79 -2.70 -4.89
CA SER A 49 -14.09 -1.34 -4.40
C SER A 49 -13.90 -1.17 -2.89
N LYS A 50 -14.27 -2.18 -2.08
CA LYS A 50 -14.03 -2.18 -0.61
C LYS A 50 -12.55 -2.13 -0.25
N VAL A 51 -11.69 -2.76 -1.05
CA VAL A 51 -10.24 -2.75 -0.83
C VAL A 51 -9.67 -1.42 -1.27
N ILE A 52 -10.12 -0.88 -2.39
CA ILE A 52 -9.73 0.44 -2.90
C ILE A 52 -10.03 1.53 -1.87
N GLU A 53 -11.23 1.54 -1.29
CA GLU A 53 -11.60 2.49 -0.24
C GLU A 53 -10.66 2.40 0.97
N ARG A 54 -10.28 1.17 1.36
CA ARG A 54 -9.30 0.97 2.44
C ARG A 54 -7.90 1.44 2.06
N VAL A 55 -7.48 1.29 0.81
CA VAL A 55 -6.20 1.80 0.32
C VAL A 55 -6.19 3.33 0.38
N VAL A 56 -7.23 3.98 -0.13
CA VAL A 56 -7.37 5.44 -0.06
C VAL A 56 -7.37 5.92 1.39
N LYS A 57 -8.19 5.30 2.24
CA LYS A 57 -8.24 5.63 3.66
C LYS A 57 -6.91 5.37 4.37
N ALA A 58 -6.22 4.29 4.04
CA ALA A 58 -4.90 3.99 4.57
C ALA A 58 -3.87 5.04 4.11
N ARG A 59 -3.92 5.54 2.88
CA ARG A 59 -3.03 6.65 2.47
C ARG A 59 -3.27 7.93 3.27
N GLU A 60 -4.52 8.21 3.64
CA GLU A 60 -4.86 9.37 4.47
C GLU A 60 -4.51 9.19 5.95
N THR A 61 -4.55 7.96 6.47
CA THR A 61 -4.29 7.67 7.90
C THR A 61 -2.87 7.18 8.19
N VAL A 62 -2.23 6.55 7.22
CA VAL A 62 -0.84 6.08 7.27
C VAL A 62 0.03 7.20 6.74
N ASP A 63 0.41 8.10 7.65
CA ASP A 63 1.57 8.96 7.45
C ASP A 63 2.80 8.05 7.38
N LEU A 64 3.24 7.69 6.17
CA LEU A 64 4.44 6.86 5.98
C LEU A 64 5.67 7.48 6.67
N ASP A 65 5.74 8.81 6.70
CA ASP A 65 6.77 9.57 7.42
C ASP A 65 6.67 9.35 8.94
N LYS A 66 5.47 9.46 9.53
CA LYS A 66 5.29 9.18 10.96
C LYS A 66 5.51 7.72 11.31
N VAL A 67 5.10 6.79 10.44
CA VAL A 67 5.31 5.36 10.66
C VAL A 67 6.80 5.04 10.63
N TRP A 68 7.54 5.62 9.69
CA TRP A 68 8.98 5.48 9.63
C TRP A 68 9.66 6.12 10.84
N GLU A 69 9.31 7.36 11.21
CA GLU A 69 9.81 8.02 12.43
C GLU A 69 9.54 7.18 13.68
N LYS A 70 8.38 6.52 13.76
CA LYS A 70 8.01 5.70 14.92
C LYS A 70 8.79 4.40 14.96
N ILE A 71 9.05 3.77 13.81
CA ILE A 71 9.90 2.58 13.70
C ILE A 71 11.36 2.94 14.03
N GLU A 72 11.86 4.06 13.51
CA GLU A 72 13.21 4.55 13.76
C GLU A 72 13.40 4.96 15.24
N LYS A 73 12.41 5.64 15.84
CA LYS A 73 12.40 5.94 17.29
C LYS A 73 12.22 4.70 18.18
N GLN A 74 11.62 3.63 17.67
CA GLN A 74 11.52 2.37 18.40
C GLN A 74 12.80 1.53 18.33
N GLY A 75 13.83 1.96 17.59
CA GLY A 75 15.20 1.44 17.70
C GLY A 75 15.32 -0.04 17.34
N ILE A 76 14.61 -0.48 16.30
CA ILE A 76 14.77 -1.82 15.70
C ILE A 76 15.64 -1.68 14.44
#